data_AF-X6P7H6-F1
#
_entry.id   AF-X6P7H6-F1
#
_cell.length_a   1.000
_cell.length_b   1.000
_cell.length_c   1.000
_cell.angle_alpha   90.00
_cell.angle_beta   90.00
_cell.angle_gamma   90.00
#
_symmetry.space_group_name_H-M   'P 1'
#
loop_
_entity.id
_entity.type
_entity.pdbx_description
1 polymer ?
#
loop_
_entity_poly.entity_id
_entity_poly.type
_entity_poly.pdbx_seq_one_letter_code
_entity_poly.pdbx_strand_id
1 'polypeptide(L)'
;NLQRAFYYLIFPSFHHVLSKIKHGFGNSNVLLEPVHNMTIERLKQAKNQMADGYTLYDIFKKGLYKKLLPSKNEQQGFIQNCEHVNNSLITSGWIQVLLALCENCYLEAALDNLEQSTLLSIFVSSGRNKQFVPISHHEYIPDKDLHFFKVKMLYKAQFPFSWNFHTWFAKQNQGDHSPWSESDNWIHERVSNLEKVMNSSGEPFSLLNKCEERECAMYTKDVIRGMFHRYISVQGNDDAPDIAKKIVFLISKIIFEKNCPKISIPLIEVIIYQMKDVIKSYLQLLSLCDNQEVRSSVKQLFTSVHPPLIQLIQVTLKLSNYFLWHPSQMNDIDIPAKICLACDASQIIANFLHKRCPKRKEYQEFSSVYRQLQMKNLGLKYFWTIDCYSTSPKENLVAVNTLMLAKPEFAKRTYLYRLLIQLLGVNLFLFH
;
A
#
# COMPACT_ATOMS: atom_id res chain seq x y z
N ASN A 1 -14.94 6.52 -30.94
CA ASN A 1 -14.27 5.33 -30.34
C ASN A 1 -13.83 5.55 -28.90
N LEU A 2 -12.98 6.53 -28.56
CA LEU A 2 -12.57 6.77 -27.16
C LEU A 2 -13.75 6.98 -26.20
N GLN A 3 -14.72 7.83 -26.55
CA GLN A 3 -15.93 8.03 -25.75
C GLN A 3 -16.72 6.74 -25.53
N ARG A 4 -16.76 5.87 -26.55
CA ARG A 4 -17.38 4.55 -26.49
C ARG A 4 -16.60 3.61 -25.57
N ALA A 5 -15.27 3.67 -25.57
CA ALA A 5 -14.45 2.92 -24.63
C ALA A 5 -14.72 3.33 -23.18
N PHE A 6 -14.81 4.64 -22.89
CA PHE A 6 -15.18 5.14 -21.56
C PHE A 6 -16.55 4.66 -21.10
N TYR A 7 -17.52 4.48 -22.02
CA TYR A 7 -18.83 3.92 -21.67
C TYR A 7 -18.74 2.48 -21.14
N TYR A 8 -17.78 1.70 -21.63
CA TYR A 8 -17.57 0.31 -21.20
C TYR A 8 -16.73 0.16 -19.92
N LEU A 9 -16.23 1.26 -19.34
CA LEU A 9 -15.41 1.23 -18.14
C LEU A 9 -16.23 1.62 -16.91
N ILE A 10 -16.19 0.78 -15.88
CA ILE A 10 -16.71 1.10 -14.55
C ILE A 10 -15.54 1.57 -13.69
N PHE A 11 -15.60 2.84 -13.28
CA PHE A 11 -14.65 3.43 -12.35
C PHE A 11 -15.22 3.38 -10.92
N PRO A 12 -14.44 2.94 -9.91
CA PRO A 12 -14.86 3.00 -8.51
C PRO A 12 -15.19 4.42 -8.03
N SER A 13 -14.53 5.42 -8.61
CA SER A 13 -14.85 6.83 -8.50
C SER A 13 -14.61 7.50 -9.85
N PHE A 14 -15.64 8.12 -10.43
CA PHE A 14 -15.52 8.82 -11.70
C PHE A 14 -15.07 10.26 -11.45
N HIS A 15 -13.79 10.56 -11.66
CA HIS A 15 -13.26 11.90 -11.41
C HIS A 15 -13.43 12.83 -12.62
N HIS A 16 -13.56 14.13 -12.34
CA HIS A 16 -13.71 15.21 -13.31
C HIS A 16 -12.61 15.22 -14.39
N VAL A 17 -11.40 14.77 -14.06
CA VAL A 17 -10.25 14.69 -14.98
C VAL A 17 -10.52 13.71 -16.13
N LEU A 18 -11.04 12.51 -15.85
CA LEU A 18 -11.37 11.53 -16.88
C LEU A 18 -12.52 11.99 -17.78
N SER A 19 -13.47 12.75 -17.23
CA SER A 19 -14.53 13.40 -18.01
C SER A 19 -13.94 14.39 -19.02
N LYS A 20 -12.97 15.21 -18.60
CA LYS A 20 -12.27 16.13 -19.51
C LYS A 20 -11.59 15.38 -20.65
N ILE A 21 -10.87 14.30 -20.37
CA ILE A 21 -10.21 13.48 -21.40
C ILE A 21 -11.23 12.88 -22.37
N LYS A 22 -12.34 12.33 -21.86
CA LYS A 22 -13.42 11.76 -22.68
C LYS A 22 -13.96 12.74 -23.72
N HIS A 23 -14.05 14.03 -23.37
CA HIS A 23 -14.61 15.06 -24.24
C HIS A 23 -13.58 15.92 -24.97
N GLY A 24 -12.32 15.90 -24.54
CA GLY A 24 -11.27 16.81 -25.00
C GLY A 24 -9.95 16.15 -25.39
N PHE A 25 -9.91 14.84 -25.68
CA PHE A 25 -8.67 14.10 -25.97
C PHE A 25 -7.76 14.73 -27.04
N GLY A 26 -8.34 15.35 -28.08
CA GLY A 26 -7.58 16.02 -29.15
C GLY A 26 -7.18 17.47 -28.84
N ASN A 27 -7.54 17.98 -27.67
CA ASN A 27 -7.23 19.34 -27.25
C ASN A 27 -5.98 19.34 -26.36
N SER A 28 -4.92 20.02 -26.79
CA SER A 28 -3.67 20.16 -26.04
C SER A 28 -3.85 20.85 -24.68
N ASN A 29 -4.94 21.62 -24.50
CA ASN A 29 -5.31 22.23 -23.22
C ASN A 29 -5.92 21.23 -22.23
N VAL A 30 -6.25 20.01 -22.69
CA VAL A 30 -6.86 18.95 -21.88
C VAL A 30 -5.88 17.80 -21.64
N LEU A 31 -5.05 17.47 -22.63
CA LEU A 31 -4.04 16.44 -22.53
C LEU A 31 -2.73 16.95 -23.12
N LEU A 32 -1.66 16.96 -22.32
CA LEU A 32 -0.35 17.36 -22.80
C LEU A 32 0.11 16.48 -23.96
N GLU A 33 0.77 17.09 -24.93
CA GLU A 33 1.23 16.41 -26.15
C GLU A 33 2.05 15.13 -25.88
N PRO A 34 2.99 15.08 -24.92
CA PRO A 34 3.72 13.84 -24.62
C PRO A 34 2.81 12.70 -24.17
N VAL A 35 1.77 13.00 -23.38
CA VAL A 35 0.81 12.01 -22.89
C VAL A 35 -0.12 11.58 -24.02
N HIS A 36 -0.58 12.52 -24.84
CA HIS A 36 -1.38 12.23 -26.03
C HIS A 36 -0.63 11.29 -26.98
N ASN A 37 0.62 11.61 -27.31
CA ASN A 37 1.46 10.83 -28.22
C ASN A 37 1.72 9.43 -27.66
N MET A 38 2.08 9.30 -26.38
CA MET A 38 2.22 8.01 -25.71
C MET A 38 0.92 7.19 -25.80
N THR A 39 -0.21 7.80 -25.55
CA THR A 39 -1.51 7.10 -25.56
C THR A 39 -1.86 6.61 -26.97
N ILE A 40 -1.60 7.41 -28.01
CA ILE A 40 -1.79 7.01 -29.41
C ILE A 40 -0.83 5.89 -29.83
N GLU A 41 0.45 5.97 -29.44
CA GLU A 41 1.41 4.88 -29.67
C GLU A 41 0.91 3.57 -29.04
N ARG A 42 0.36 3.65 -27.83
CA ARG A 42 -0.18 2.49 -27.12
C ARG A 42 -1.44 1.93 -27.75
N LEU A 43 -2.32 2.77 -28.27
CA LEU A 43 -3.46 2.32 -29.06
C LEU A 43 -3.02 1.57 -30.31
N LYS A 44 -2.02 2.08 -31.04
CA LYS A 44 -1.48 1.40 -32.22
C LYS A 44 -0.93 0.03 -31.86
N GLN A 45 -0.20 -0.07 -30.74
CA GLN A 45 0.29 -1.35 -30.22
C GLN A 45 -0.85 -2.33 -29.88
N ALA A 46 -1.87 -1.88 -29.13
CA ALA A 46 -3.03 -2.70 -28.78
C ALA A 46 -3.75 -3.22 -30.03
N LYS A 47 -4.02 -2.32 -30.98
CA LYS A 47 -4.68 -2.66 -32.24
C LYS A 47 -3.88 -3.69 -33.03
N ASN A 48 -2.56 -3.50 -33.17
CA ASN A 48 -1.70 -4.42 -33.92
C ASN A 48 -1.62 -5.81 -33.28
N GLN A 49 -1.70 -5.89 -31.94
CA GLN A 49 -1.76 -7.18 -31.24
C GLN A 49 -3.08 -7.91 -31.48
N MET A 50 -4.21 -7.19 -31.53
CA MET A 50 -5.53 -7.79 -31.78
C MET A 50 -5.80 -8.09 -33.27
N ALA A 51 -5.06 -7.46 -34.16
CA ALA A 51 -5.20 -7.58 -35.61
C ALA A 51 -4.22 -8.59 -36.20
N ASP A 52 -3.80 -9.62 -35.44
CA ASP A 52 -3.07 -10.72 -36.05
C ASP A 52 -3.90 -11.32 -37.20
N GLY A 53 -3.22 -11.79 -38.25
CA GLY A 53 -3.88 -12.17 -39.50
C GLY A 53 -4.98 -13.23 -39.33
N TYR A 54 -4.91 -14.03 -38.26
CA TYR A 54 -5.89 -15.04 -37.90
C TYR A 54 -7.18 -14.43 -37.35
N THR A 55 -7.14 -13.39 -36.52
CA THR A 55 -8.34 -12.77 -35.93
C THR A 55 -9.17 -12.04 -36.99
N LEU A 56 -8.54 -11.30 -37.90
CA LEU A 56 -9.23 -10.69 -39.03
C LEU A 56 -9.80 -11.75 -39.98
N TYR A 57 -8.99 -12.77 -40.30
CA TYR A 57 -9.44 -13.90 -41.11
C TYR A 57 -10.66 -14.60 -40.50
N ASP A 58 -10.70 -14.80 -39.18
CA ASP A 58 -11.85 -15.41 -38.50
C ASP A 58 -13.10 -14.51 -38.49
N ILE A 59 -12.95 -13.20 -38.29
CA ILE A 59 -14.08 -12.24 -38.36
C ILE A 59 -14.69 -12.23 -39.76
N PHE A 60 -13.85 -12.24 -40.80
CA PHE A 60 -14.29 -12.28 -42.20
C PHE A 60 -14.78 -13.67 -42.64
N LYS A 61 -14.17 -14.76 -42.17
CA LYS A 61 -14.53 -16.14 -42.55
C LYS A 61 -15.80 -16.62 -41.84
N LYS A 62 -15.98 -16.31 -40.55
CA LYS A 62 -17.16 -16.71 -39.77
C LYS A 62 -18.42 -15.91 -40.14
N GLY A 63 -18.33 -14.97 -41.08
CA GLY A 63 -19.48 -14.17 -41.53
C GLY A 63 -20.11 -13.33 -40.42
N LEU A 64 -19.38 -13.07 -39.32
CA LEU A 64 -19.90 -12.32 -38.16
C LEU A 64 -20.33 -10.91 -38.55
N TYR A 65 -19.72 -10.34 -39.59
CA TYR A 65 -20.13 -9.07 -40.18
C TYR A 65 -21.53 -9.11 -40.83
N LYS A 66 -22.01 -10.27 -41.30
CA LYS A 66 -23.36 -10.42 -41.89
C LYS A 66 -24.48 -10.43 -40.83
N LYS A 67 -24.15 -10.66 -39.56
CA LYS A 67 -25.12 -10.64 -38.45
C LYS A 67 -25.34 -9.23 -37.86
N LEU A 68 -24.47 -8.27 -38.17
CA LEU A 68 -24.46 -6.95 -37.52
C LEU A 68 -25.33 -5.89 -38.22
N LEU A 69 -25.71 -6.08 -39.49
CA LEU A 69 -26.72 -5.26 -40.18
C LEU A 69 -27.33 -6.02 -41.38
N PRO A 70 -28.67 -6.08 -41.51
CA PRO A 70 -29.31 -6.57 -42.73
C PRO A 70 -29.30 -5.45 -43.79
N SER A 71 -28.24 -5.34 -44.61
CA SER A 71 -28.19 -4.32 -45.67
C SER A 71 -28.68 -4.87 -47.02
N LYS A 72 -29.55 -4.10 -47.69
CA LYS A 72 -30.15 -4.42 -49.01
C LYS A 72 -29.21 -4.19 -50.22
N ASN A 73 -28.01 -3.62 -50.02
CA ASN A 73 -27.00 -3.41 -51.05
C ASN A 73 -25.65 -4.01 -50.59
N GLU A 74 -25.10 -4.95 -51.35
CA GLU A 74 -23.94 -5.76 -50.94
C GLU A 74 -22.62 -4.96 -50.84
N GLN A 75 -22.40 -3.99 -51.74
CA GLN A 75 -21.16 -3.18 -51.76
C GLN A 75 -21.14 -2.10 -50.66
N GLN A 76 -22.24 -1.38 -50.45
CA GLN A 76 -22.36 -0.42 -49.34
C GLN A 76 -22.35 -1.11 -47.98
N GLY A 77 -22.96 -2.30 -47.88
CA GLY A 77 -22.90 -3.13 -46.68
C GLY A 77 -21.47 -3.57 -46.33
N PHE A 78 -20.65 -3.93 -47.32
CA PHE A 78 -19.27 -4.36 -47.07
C PHE A 78 -18.39 -3.24 -46.49
N ILE A 79 -18.44 -2.02 -47.06
CA ILE A 79 -17.67 -0.88 -46.55
C ILE A 79 -18.11 -0.53 -45.12
N GLN A 80 -19.42 -0.42 -44.88
CA GLN A 80 -19.97 -0.14 -43.55
C GLN A 80 -19.61 -1.22 -42.53
N ASN A 81 -19.58 -2.49 -42.94
CA ASN A 81 -19.17 -3.61 -42.10
C ASN A 81 -17.67 -3.56 -41.76
N CYS A 82 -16.81 -3.27 -42.74
CA CYS A 82 -15.37 -3.09 -42.51
C CYS A 82 -15.09 -1.91 -41.57
N GLU A 83 -15.80 -0.79 -41.73
CA GLU A 83 -15.73 0.35 -40.83
C GLU A 83 -16.19 -0.02 -39.42
N HIS A 84 -17.28 -0.79 -39.28
CA HIS A 84 -17.76 -1.25 -37.98
C HIS A 84 -16.74 -2.17 -37.30
N VAL A 85 -16.15 -3.13 -38.00
CA VAL A 85 -15.11 -4.02 -37.46
C VAL A 85 -13.90 -3.20 -37.00
N ASN A 86 -13.40 -2.28 -37.83
CA ASN A 86 -12.29 -1.41 -37.47
C ASN A 86 -12.62 -0.51 -36.27
N ASN A 87 -13.83 0.06 -36.19
CA ASN A 87 -14.28 0.85 -35.05
C ASN A 87 -14.37 0.03 -33.76
N SER A 88 -14.78 -1.23 -33.84
CA SER A 88 -14.85 -2.14 -32.69
C SER A 88 -13.46 -2.50 -32.20
N LEU A 89 -12.52 -2.81 -33.11
CA LEU A 89 -11.11 -3.05 -32.78
C LEU A 89 -10.46 -1.83 -32.14
N ILE A 90 -10.67 -0.63 -32.70
CA ILE A 90 -10.15 0.62 -32.11
C ILE A 90 -10.76 0.86 -30.73
N THR A 91 -12.05 0.60 -30.55
CA THR A 91 -12.72 0.74 -29.24
C THR A 91 -12.16 -0.25 -28.22
N SER A 92 -11.94 -1.51 -28.61
CA SER A 92 -11.31 -2.53 -27.76
C SER A 92 -9.87 -2.14 -27.38
N GLY A 93 -9.08 -1.68 -28.36
CA GLY A 93 -7.74 -1.14 -28.11
C GLY A 93 -7.75 0.00 -27.10
N TRP A 94 -8.71 0.93 -27.22
CA TRP A 94 -8.90 2.00 -26.25
C TRP A 94 -9.25 1.49 -24.85
N ILE A 95 -10.15 0.50 -24.74
CA ILE A 95 -10.50 -0.11 -23.44
C ILE A 95 -9.25 -0.66 -22.78
N GLN A 96 -8.42 -1.43 -23.48
CA GLN A 96 -7.24 -2.03 -22.87
C GLN A 96 -6.17 -1.00 -22.48
N VAL A 97 -5.97 0.03 -23.30
CA VAL A 97 -5.05 1.13 -22.96
C VAL A 97 -5.54 1.88 -21.73
N LEU A 98 -6.84 2.23 -21.67
CA LEU A 98 -7.42 2.92 -20.53
C LEU A 98 -7.41 2.06 -19.26
N LEU A 99 -7.65 0.74 -19.35
CA LEU A 99 -7.56 -0.15 -18.20
C LEU A 99 -6.15 -0.13 -17.57
N ALA A 100 -5.11 -0.16 -18.41
CA ALA A 100 -3.73 -0.12 -17.93
C ALA A 100 -3.33 1.26 -17.37
N LEU A 101 -3.75 2.35 -18.03
CA LEU A 101 -3.38 3.71 -17.62
C LEU A 101 -4.20 4.21 -16.42
N CYS A 102 -5.43 3.75 -16.26
CA CYS A 102 -6.31 4.17 -15.16
C CYS A 102 -6.25 3.25 -13.93
N GLU A 103 -5.50 2.14 -13.98
CA GLU A 103 -5.25 1.32 -12.79
C GLU A 103 -4.71 2.21 -11.66
N ASN A 104 -5.26 2.07 -10.45
CA ASN A 104 -4.92 2.88 -9.27
C ASN A 104 -4.92 4.41 -9.53
N CYS A 105 -5.66 4.91 -10.52
CA CYS A 105 -5.70 6.31 -10.93
C CYS A 105 -4.36 6.89 -11.47
N TYR A 106 -3.47 6.09 -12.08
CA TYR A 106 -2.19 6.63 -12.57
C TYR A 106 -2.33 7.75 -13.61
N LEU A 107 -3.27 7.63 -14.56
CA LEU A 107 -3.54 8.68 -15.55
C LEU A 107 -3.99 9.98 -14.88
N GLU A 108 -4.84 9.91 -13.87
CA GLU A 108 -5.26 11.10 -13.12
C GLU A 108 -4.09 11.70 -12.34
N ALA A 109 -3.30 10.87 -11.66
CA ALA A 109 -2.13 11.32 -10.91
C ALA A 109 -1.10 12.04 -11.80
N ALA A 110 -0.91 11.57 -13.03
CA ALA A 110 -0.02 12.23 -13.99
C ALA A 110 -0.55 13.61 -14.43
N LEU A 111 -1.87 13.76 -14.53
CA LEU A 111 -2.54 15.01 -14.93
C LEU A 111 -2.78 15.98 -13.76
N ASP A 112 -2.79 15.50 -12.53
CA ASP A 112 -2.81 16.37 -11.35
C ASP A 112 -1.40 16.94 -11.08
N ASN A 113 -0.34 16.30 -11.57
CA ASN A 113 1.06 16.70 -11.38
C ASN A 113 1.71 17.32 -12.63
N LEU A 114 0.94 18.01 -13.47
CA LEU A 114 1.41 18.58 -14.76
C LEU A 114 2.61 19.53 -14.63
N GLU A 115 2.77 20.18 -13.49
CA GLU A 115 3.87 21.11 -13.19
C GLU A 115 5.19 20.40 -12.86
N GLN A 116 5.16 19.10 -12.52
CA GLN A 116 6.34 18.32 -12.14
C GLN A 116 6.87 17.53 -13.34
N SER A 117 7.80 18.14 -14.08
CA SER A 117 8.38 17.57 -15.31
C SER A 117 8.95 16.16 -15.12
N THR A 118 9.51 15.84 -13.96
CA THR A 118 10.05 14.51 -13.63
C THR A 118 8.97 13.44 -13.57
N LEU A 119 7.87 13.66 -12.84
CA LEU A 119 6.77 12.68 -12.73
C LEU A 119 6.10 12.46 -14.09
N LEU A 120 5.90 13.53 -14.86
CA LEU A 120 5.35 13.42 -16.21
C LEU A 120 6.26 12.59 -17.12
N SER A 121 7.58 12.81 -17.05
CA SER A 121 8.57 12.05 -17.83
C SER A 121 8.56 10.57 -17.43
N ILE A 122 8.52 10.27 -16.13
CA ILE A 122 8.40 8.89 -15.63
C ILE A 122 7.11 8.26 -16.15
N PHE A 123 5.98 8.95 -16.08
CA PHE A 123 4.70 8.45 -16.58
C PHE A 123 4.76 8.13 -18.08
N VAL A 124 5.25 9.07 -18.90
CA VAL A 124 5.33 8.90 -20.37
C VAL A 124 6.29 7.78 -20.75
N SER A 125 7.52 7.75 -20.20
CA SER A 125 8.50 6.71 -20.51
C SER A 125 8.04 5.33 -20.02
N SER A 126 7.38 5.27 -18.86
CA SER A 126 6.78 4.02 -18.36
C SER A 126 5.64 3.54 -19.23
N GLY A 127 4.72 4.45 -19.60
CA GLY A 127 3.55 4.14 -20.41
C GLY A 127 3.91 3.64 -21.81
N ARG A 128 5.02 4.12 -22.39
CA ARG A 128 5.57 3.62 -23.66
C ARG A 128 6.14 2.21 -23.58
N ASN A 129 6.68 1.84 -22.42
CA ASN A 129 7.31 0.54 -22.23
C ASN A 129 6.26 -0.57 -22.05
N LYS A 130 5.96 -1.28 -23.15
CA LYS A 130 4.96 -2.35 -23.18
C LYS A 130 5.22 -3.54 -22.26
N GLN A 131 6.48 -3.78 -21.89
CA GLN A 131 6.85 -4.86 -20.98
C GLN A 131 6.62 -4.45 -19.53
N PHE A 132 6.82 -3.17 -19.22
CA PHE A 132 6.68 -2.62 -17.88
C PHE A 132 5.23 -2.29 -17.53
N VAL A 133 4.50 -1.65 -18.46
CA VAL A 133 3.05 -1.44 -18.37
C VAL A 133 2.43 -2.34 -19.44
N PRO A 134 2.02 -3.59 -19.11
CA PRO A 134 1.35 -4.44 -20.08
C PRO A 134 -0.04 -3.91 -20.41
N ILE A 135 -0.47 -4.12 -21.65
CA ILE A 135 -1.86 -3.88 -22.06
C ILE A 135 -2.68 -5.04 -21.48
N SER A 136 -3.81 -4.76 -20.84
CA SER A 136 -4.64 -5.82 -20.27
C SER A 136 -5.05 -6.79 -21.38
N HIS A 137 -4.94 -8.09 -21.12
CA HIS A 137 -5.39 -9.16 -22.02
C HIS A 137 -6.75 -9.64 -21.53
N HIS A 138 -7.76 -8.78 -21.63
CA HIS A 138 -9.13 -9.28 -21.57
C HIS A 138 -9.47 -9.79 -22.96
N GLU A 139 -9.66 -11.11 -23.07
CA GLU A 139 -10.14 -11.75 -24.29
C GLU A 139 -11.43 -11.05 -24.72
N TYR A 140 -11.35 -10.31 -25.83
CA TYR A 140 -12.51 -9.68 -26.41
C TYR A 140 -13.31 -10.80 -27.07
N ILE A 141 -14.46 -11.15 -26.48
CA ILE A 141 -15.46 -11.99 -27.13
C ILE A 141 -16.46 -11.02 -27.77
N PRO A 142 -16.40 -10.79 -29.09
CA PRO A 142 -17.50 -10.13 -29.77
C PRO A 142 -18.67 -11.10 -29.76
N ASP A 143 -19.74 -10.68 -29.10
CA ASP A 143 -21.09 -11.25 -29.11
C ASP A 143 -21.49 -12.00 -27.81
N LYS A 144 -22.58 -11.48 -27.23
CA LYS A 144 -23.32 -11.86 -26.01
C LYS A 144 -22.77 -11.30 -24.69
N ASP A 145 -23.53 -10.34 -24.17
CA ASP A 145 -23.39 -9.59 -22.92
C ASP A 145 -22.36 -8.44 -22.93
N LEU A 146 -22.87 -7.22 -22.79
CA LEU A 146 -22.10 -5.98 -22.59
C LEU A 146 -21.29 -6.10 -21.29
N HIS A 147 -20.11 -6.72 -21.35
CA HIS A 147 -19.23 -6.80 -20.19
C HIS A 147 -18.60 -5.43 -19.93
N PHE A 148 -19.15 -4.70 -18.97
CA PHE A 148 -18.46 -3.55 -18.42
C PHE A 148 -17.17 -3.99 -17.72
N PHE A 149 -16.07 -3.31 -17.98
CA PHE A 149 -14.79 -3.60 -17.36
C PHE A 149 -14.58 -2.72 -16.14
N LYS A 150 -14.47 -3.33 -14.97
CA LYS A 150 -14.15 -2.61 -13.74
C LYS A 150 -12.66 -2.27 -13.72
N VAL A 151 -12.34 -0.98 -13.66
CA VAL A 151 -10.95 -0.53 -13.49
C VAL A 151 -10.46 -0.94 -12.11
N LYS A 152 -9.29 -1.59 -12.06
CA LYS A 152 -8.68 -2.03 -10.81
C LYS A 152 -8.16 -0.82 -10.03
N MET A 153 -8.58 -0.72 -8.78
CA MET A 153 -8.15 0.35 -7.88
C MET A 153 -8.01 -0.21 -6.47
N LEU A 154 -6.76 -0.33 -6.02
CA LEU A 154 -6.41 -0.64 -4.63
C LEU A 154 -6.15 0.63 -3.82
N TYR A 155 -5.75 1.70 -4.49
CA TYR A 155 -5.51 3.01 -3.89
C TYR A 155 -5.56 4.10 -4.97
N LYS A 156 -5.66 5.37 -4.54
CA LYS A 156 -5.46 6.52 -5.42
C LYS A 156 -3.98 6.86 -5.45
N ALA A 157 -3.32 6.65 -6.58
CA ALA A 157 -1.90 6.90 -6.76
C ALA A 157 -1.56 8.40 -6.72
N GLN A 158 -0.36 8.69 -6.25
CA GLN A 158 0.28 10.00 -6.31
C GLN A 158 1.54 9.96 -7.20
N PHE A 159 2.11 8.76 -7.39
CA PHE A 159 3.30 8.52 -8.19
C PHE A 159 2.98 7.63 -9.41
N PRO A 160 3.50 7.94 -10.62
CA PRO A 160 3.27 7.17 -11.82
C PRO A 160 3.67 5.70 -11.71
N PHE A 161 2.73 4.78 -11.94
CA PHE A 161 2.97 3.33 -12.00
C PHE A 161 3.75 2.78 -10.79
N SER A 162 3.56 3.37 -9.61
CA SER A 162 4.27 3.02 -8.38
C SER A 162 4.22 1.53 -8.05
N TRP A 163 3.09 0.85 -8.31
CA TRP A 163 2.96 -0.58 -8.08
C TRP A 163 3.76 -1.43 -9.08
N ASN A 164 3.85 -1.00 -10.34
CA ASN A 164 4.65 -1.68 -11.36
C ASN A 164 6.15 -1.61 -11.01
N PHE A 165 6.61 -0.44 -10.56
CA PHE A 165 7.98 -0.27 -10.08
C PHE A 165 8.24 -1.14 -8.86
N HIS A 166 7.37 -1.11 -7.85
CA HIS A 166 7.51 -1.96 -6.67
C HIS A 166 7.57 -3.45 -7.03
N THR A 167 6.72 -3.92 -7.95
CA THR A 167 6.73 -5.30 -8.42
C THR A 167 8.05 -5.65 -9.14
N TRP A 168 8.61 -4.71 -9.91
CA TRP A 168 9.91 -4.89 -10.54
C TRP A 168 11.04 -4.96 -9.50
N PHE A 169 11.07 -4.06 -8.52
CA PHE A 169 12.05 -4.07 -7.43
C PHE A 169 11.95 -5.34 -6.58
N ALA A 170 10.74 -5.81 -6.28
CA ALA A 170 10.52 -7.05 -5.55
C ALA A 170 11.19 -8.25 -6.25
N LYS A 171 11.14 -8.32 -7.59
CA LYS A 171 11.84 -9.35 -8.36
C LYS A 171 13.36 -9.23 -8.26
N GLN A 172 13.90 -8.01 -8.27
CA GLN A 172 15.33 -7.79 -8.06
C GLN A 172 15.77 -8.18 -6.64
N ASN A 173 14.89 -7.95 -5.66
CA ASN A 173 15.16 -8.25 -4.25
C ASN A 173 15.09 -9.75 -3.90
N GLN A 174 14.42 -10.57 -4.71
CA GLN A 174 14.24 -12.02 -4.49
C GLN A 174 15.50 -12.89 -4.72
N GLY A 175 16.63 -12.30 -5.15
CA GLY A 175 17.85 -13.04 -5.48
C GLY A 175 18.84 -13.31 -4.33
N ASP A 176 18.76 -12.60 -3.20
CA ASP A 176 19.74 -12.72 -2.11
C ASP A 176 19.06 -12.92 -0.75
N HIS A 177 18.82 -14.18 -0.40
CA HIS A 177 18.41 -14.58 0.94
C HIS A 177 19.64 -14.80 1.82
N SER A 178 20.22 -13.72 2.35
CA SER A 178 20.93 -13.82 3.62
C SER A 178 20.00 -13.27 4.70
N PRO A 179 19.32 -14.15 5.46
CA PRO A 179 18.57 -13.72 6.63
C PRO A 179 19.61 -13.23 7.64
N TRP A 180 19.66 -11.91 7.84
CA TRP A 180 20.40 -11.29 8.94
C TRP A 180 21.91 -11.52 8.88
N SER A 181 22.60 -10.85 7.94
CA SER A 181 23.98 -10.44 8.23
C SER A 181 23.95 -9.54 9.47
N GLU A 182 24.81 -9.83 10.45
CA GLU A 182 24.89 -9.12 11.75
C GLU A 182 25.26 -7.63 11.61
N SER A 183 25.62 -7.17 10.41
CA SER A 183 26.02 -5.80 10.12
C SER A 183 25.02 -5.11 9.18
N ASP A 184 24.67 -3.84 9.43
CA ASP A 184 23.81 -3.08 8.50
C ASP A 184 24.47 -2.79 7.14
N ASN A 185 25.76 -3.13 6.97
CA ASN A 185 26.52 -2.89 5.75
C ASN A 185 25.93 -3.55 4.50
N TRP A 186 25.23 -4.68 4.63
CA TRP A 186 24.57 -5.32 3.48
C TRP A 186 23.42 -4.47 2.92
N ILE A 187 22.77 -3.63 3.75
CA ILE A 187 21.71 -2.74 3.28
C ILE A 187 22.32 -1.66 2.38
N HIS A 188 23.49 -1.12 2.74
CA HIS A 188 24.23 -0.18 1.89
C HIS A 188 24.59 -0.81 0.55
N GLU A 189 25.16 -2.02 0.58
CA GLU A 189 25.50 -2.75 -0.64
C GLU A 189 24.26 -3.02 -1.51
N ARG A 190 23.14 -3.41 -0.89
CA ARG A 190 21.91 -3.69 -1.62
C ARG A 190 21.32 -2.46 -2.28
N VAL A 191 21.33 -1.32 -1.60
CA VAL A 191 20.91 -0.04 -2.17
C VAL A 191 21.79 0.33 -3.36
N SER A 192 23.11 0.26 -3.21
CA SER A 192 24.05 0.55 -4.31
C SER A 192 23.90 -0.41 -5.49
N ASN A 193 23.63 -1.70 -5.24
CA ASN A 193 23.40 -2.67 -6.30
C ASN A 193 22.09 -2.40 -7.05
N LEU A 194 21.01 -2.05 -6.33
CA LEU A 194 19.76 -1.64 -6.97
C LEU A 194 19.93 -0.36 -7.80
N GLU A 195 20.67 0.63 -7.32
CA GLU A 195 20.97 1.84 -8.08
C GLU A 195 21.70 1.53 -9.40
N LYS A 196 22.67 0.60 -9.36
CA LYS A 196 23.38 0.15 -10.58
C LYS A 196 22.44 -0.55 -11.56
N VAL A 197 21.64 -1.51 -11.09
CA VAL A 197 20.68 -2.25 -11.93
C VAL A 197 19.63 -1.32 -12.52
N MET A 198 19.17 -0.34 -11.74
CA MET A 198 18.21 0.66 -12.19
C MET A 198 18.79 1.55 -13.30
N ASN A 199 20.06 1.96 -13.18
CA ASN A 199 20.75 2.73 -14.21
C ASN A 199 21.00 1.92 -15.49
N SER A 200 21.37 0.64 -15.38
CA SER A 200 21.62 -0.21 -16.55
C SER A 200 20.33 -0.62 -17.28
N SER A 201 19.18 -0.56 -16.62
CA SER A 201 17.87 -0.93 -17.20
C SER A 201 17.27 0.15 -18.11
N GLY A 202 17.89 1.33 -18.23
CA GLY A 202 17.43 2.43 -19.09
C GLY A 202 16.14 3.09 -18.59
N GLU A 203 15.46 3.85 -19.45
CA GLU A 203 14.17 4.46 -19.09
C GLU A 203 13.04 3.41 -19.05
N PRO A 204 12.11 3.51 -18.08
CA PRO A 204 11.90 4.63 -17.15
C PRO A 204 12.74 4.57 -15.86
N PHE A 205 13.51 3.51 -15.63
CA PHE A 205 14.19 3.25 -14.36
C PHE A 205 15.26 4.29 -14.02
N SER A 206 16.07 4.71 -14.99
CA SER A 206 17.08 5.75 -14.79
C SER A 206 16.50 7.11 -14.35
N LEU A 207 15.23 7.39 -14.67
CA LEU A 207 14.54 8.61 -14.24
C LEU A 207 14.22 8.62 -12.74
N LEU A 208 14.12 7.45 -12.10
CA LEU A 208 13.85 7.35 -10.66
C LEU A 208 14.99 7.94 -9.81
N ASN A 209 16.23 7.95 -10.33
CA ASN A 209 17.36 8.61 -9.67
C ASN A 209 17.24 10.14 -9.61
N LYS A 210 16.36 10.73 -10.43
CA LYS A 210 16.09 12.17 -10.45
C LYS A 210 14.97 12.59 -9.49
N CYS A 211 14.35 11.64 -8.80
CA CYS A 211 13.29 11.93 -7.83
C CYS A 211 13.87 12.69 -6.63
N GLU A 212 13.19 13.74 -6.19
CA GLU A 212 13.49 14.41 -4.94
C GLU A 212 12.72 13.76 -3.78
N GLU A 213 12.89 14.31 -2.59
CA GLU A 213 12.26 13.77 -1.38
C GLU A 213 10.73 13.80 -1.48
N ARG A 214 10.16 14.78 -2.19
CA ARG A 214 8.72 14.89 -2.42
C ARG A 214 8.18 13.73 -3.26
N GLU A 215 8.82 13.42 -4.38
CA GLU A 215 8.41 12.31 -5.25
C GLU A 215 8.64 10.97 -4.55
N CYS A 216 9.75 10.83 -3.82
CA CYS A 216 10.02 9.66 -2.99
C CYS A 216 8.94 9.47 -1.90
N ALA A 217 8.44 10.56 -1.31
CA ALA A 217 7.33 10.52 -0.37
C ALA A 217 6.02 10.07 -1.02
N MET A 218 5.70 10.54 -2.23
CA MET A 218 4.53 10.08 -2.99
C MET A 218 4.62 8.58 -3.31
N TYR A 219 5.78 8.15 -3.83
CA TYR A 219 6.06 6.74 -4.11
C TYR A 219 5.89 5.86 -2.88
N THR A 220 6.51 6.25 -1.76
CA THR A 220 6.45 5.49 -0.51
C THR A 220 5.01 5.31 -0.03
N LYS A 221 4.19 6.37 -0.07
CA LYS A 221 2.78 6.28 0.32
C LYS A 221 2.01 5.30 -0.57
N ASP A 222 2.21 5.38 -1.87
CA ASP A 222 1.55 4.49 -2.82
C ASP A 222 1.92 3.02 -2.61
N VAL A 223 3.21 2.72 -2.41
CA VAL A 223 3.68 1.36 -2.12
C VAL A 223 3.10 0.85 -0.80
N ILE A 224 3.10 1.68 0.25
CA ILE A 224 2.47 1.35 1.53
C ILE A 224 0.99 1.01 1.34
N ARG A 225 0.24 1.83 0.59
CA ARG A 225 -1.17 1.57 0.31
C ARG A 225 -1.38 0.28 -0.46
N GLY A 226 -0.57 0.01 -1.48
CA GLY A 226 -0.68 -1.23 -2.26
C GLY A 226 -0.37 -2.48 -1.43
N MET A 227 0.77 -2.48 -0.72
CA MET A 227 1.24 -3.62 0.07
C MET A 227 0.35 -3.90 1.28
N PHE A 228 -0.15 -2.85 1.93
CA PHE A 228 -0.85 -2.94 3.20
C PHE A 228 -2.32 -2.50 3.10
N HIS A 229 -2.93 -2.64 1.92
CA HIS A 229 -4.33 -2.28 1.64
C HIS A 229 -5.35 -2.89 2.62
N ARG A 230 -5.01 -3.99 3.30
CA ARG A 230 -5.87 -4.59 4.35
C ARG A 230 -5.98 -3.72 5.61
N TYR A 231 -4.98 -2.88 5.88
CA TYR A 231 -4.94 -1.99 7.05
C TYR A 231 -5.31 -0.55 6.71
N ILE A 232 -5.41 -0.22 5.42
CA ILE A 232 -5.60 1.14 4.92
C ILE A 232 -6.81 1.14 3.97
N SER A 233 -7.87 1.85 4.35
CA SER A 233 -9.02 2.02 3.48
C SER A 233 -8.67 2.83 2.22
N VAL A 234 -9.18 2.40 1.07
CA VAL A 234 -9.05 3.09 -0.22
C VAL A 234 -9.66 4.49 -0.18
N GLN A 235 -10.74 4.66 0.59
CA GLN A 235 -11.47 5.93 0.77
C GLN A 235 -11.11 6.64 2.08
N GLY A 236 -10.19 6.06 2.87
CA GLY A 236 -9.78 6.61 4.16
C GLY A 236 -8.95 7.89 4.01
N ASN A 237 -8.81 8.63 5.11
CA ASN A 237 -7.93 9.78 5.15
C ASN A 237 -6.45 9.36 5.00
N ASP A 238 -5.61 10.31 4.62
CA ASP A 238 -4.20 10.07 4.33
C ASP A 238 -3.31 9.87 5.57
N ASP A 239 -3.90 9.85 6.77
CA ASP A 239 -3.18 9.91 8.04
C ASP A 239 -2.30 8.69 8.29
N ALA A 240 -2.85 7.49 8.17
CA ALA A 240 -2.10 6.26 8.41
C ALA A 240 -0.98 6.06 7.37
N PRO A 241 -1.21 6.21 6.06
CA PRO A 241 -0.14 6.22 5.06
C PRO A 241 0.92 7.30 5.31
N ASP A 242 0.53 8.50 5.74
CA ASP A 242 1.48 9.57 6.02
C ASP A 242 2.36 9.29 7.24
N ILE A 243 1.78 8.75 8.31
CA ILE A 243 2.54 8.32 9.49
C ILE A 243 3.48 7.17 9.12
N ALA A 244 2.97 6.16 8.39
CA ALA A 244 3.77 5.00 7.98
C ALA A 244 4.93 5.38 7.06
N LYS A 245 4.72 6.30 6.11
CA LYS A 245 5.81 6.89 5.30
C LYS A 245 6.89 7.50 6.19
N LYS A 246 6.51 8.33 7.16
CA LYS A 246 7.48 8.95 8.08
C LYS A 246 8.23 7.89 8.91
N ILE A 247 7.56 6.82 9.32
CA ILE A 247 8.20 5.67 9.99
C ILE A 247 9.24 5.00 9.08
N VAL A 248 8.91 4.74 7.81
CA VAL A 248 9.87 4.21 6.82
C VAL A 248 11.10 5.12 6.74
N PHE A 249 10.91 6.43 6.64
CA PHE A 249 12.02 7.39 6.57
C PHE A 249 12.86 7.42 7.85
N LEU A 250 12.24 7.29 9.03
CA LEU A 250 12.97 7.16 10.29
C LEU A 250 13.79 5.87 10.33
N ILE A 251 13.21 4.73 9.91
CA ILE A 251 13.93 3.46 9.84
C ILE A 251 15.14 3.58 8.91
N SER A 252 14.98 4.19 7.73
CA SER A 252 16.11 4.46 6.82
C SER A 252 17.22 5.26 7.50
N LYS A 253 16.87 6.34 8.21
CA LYS A 253 17.83 7.18 8.94
C LYS A 253 18.50 6.46 10.12
N ILE A 254 17.79 5.55 10.79
CA ILE A 254 18.33 4.74 11.90
C ILE A 254 19.35 3.73 11.38
N ILE A 255 19.11 3.13 10.21
CA ILE A 255 19.99 2.10 9.64
C ILE A 255 21.26 2.72 9.05
N PHE A 256 21.14 3.85 8.36
CA PHE A 256 22.29 4.48 7.70
C PHE A 256 23.03 5.52 8.57
N GLU A 257 22.50 5.83 9.75
CA GLU A 257 23.05 6.78 10.74
C GLU A 257 23.62 8.07 10.11
N LYS A 258 24.87 8.45 10.44
CA LYS A 258 25.55 9.68 9.98
C LYS A 258 25.82 9.72 8.47
N ASN A 259 25.79 8.57 7.79
CA ASN A 259 26.03 8.44 6.35
C ASN A 259 24.71 8.25 5.58
N CYS A 260 23.57 8.69 6.14
CA CYS A 260 22.28 8.55 5.49
C CYS A 260 22.31 9.19 4.10
N PRO A 261 22.19 8.41 3.00
CA PRO A 261 22.02 8.99 1.69
C PRO A 261 20.70 9.77 1.68
N LYS A 262 20.60 10.71 0.74
CA LYS A 262 19.32 11.35 0.40
C LYS A 262 18.28 10.23 0.21
N ILE A 263 17.07 10.43 0.76
CA ILE A 263 15.98 9.47 0.57
C ILE A 263 15.80 9.24 -0.94
N SER A 264 15.93 7.98 -1.35
CA SER A 264 15.86 7.54 -2.74
C SER A 264 14.92 6.34 -2.88
N ILE A 265 14.39 6.12 -4.08
CA ILE A 265 13.51 4.98 -4.38
C ILE A 265 14.18 3.63 -4.04
N PRO A 266 15.45 3.36 -4.42
CA PRO A 266 16.13 2.13 -4.04
C PRO A 266 16.24 1.93 -2.52
N LEU A 267 16.56 2.98 -1.78
CA LEU A 267 16.59 2.93 -0.31
C LEU A 267 15.21 2.56 0.26
N ILE A 268 14.15 3.22 -0.22
CA ILE A 268 12.78 2.94 0.22
C ILE A 268 12.42 1.48 -0.03
N GLU A 269 12.72 0.94 -1.20
CA GLU A 269 12.40 -0.44 -1.57
C GLU A 269 13.14 -1.47 -0.71
N VAL A 270 14.43 -1.27 -0.44
CA VAL A 270 15.18 -2.15 0.46
C VAL A 270 14.59 -2.12 1.86
N ILE A 271 14.27 -0.94 2.39
CA ILE A 271 13.71 -0.79 3.73
C ILE A 271 12.32 -1.42 3.81
N ILE A 272 11.45 -1.18 2.84
CA ILE A 272 10.10 -1.75 2.79
C ILE A 272 10.16 -3.28 2.72
N TYR A 273 11.05 -3.84 1.91
CA TYR A 273 11.17 -5.29 1.76
C TYR A 273 11.71 -5.96 3.02
N GLN A 274 12.76 -5.37 3.61
CA GLN A 274 13.51 -5.98 4.71
C GLN A 274 12.87 -5.72 6.08
N MET A 275 12.27 -4.55 6.26
CA MET A 275 11.58 -4.15 7.50
C MET A 275 10.07 -4.29 7.37
N LYS A 276 9.59 -5.11 6.42
CA LYS A 276 8.17 -5.34 6.13
C LYS A 276 7.36 -5.63 7.38
N ASP A 277 7.83 -6.55 8.23
CA ASP A 277 7.11 -6.96 9.44
C ASP A 277 7.04 -5.85 10.50
N VAL A 278 8.09 -5.04 10.60
CA VAL A 278 8.11 -3.86 11.48
C VAL A 278 7.12 -2.81 10.99
N ILE A 279 7.16 -2.48 9.69
CA ILE A 279 6.25 -1.51 9.06
C ILE A 279 4.80 -1.97 9.17
N LYS A 280 4.55 -3.26 8.90
CA LYS A 280 3.23 -3.90 9.07
C LYS A 280 2.74 -3.77 10.51
N SER A 281 3.61 -3.98 11.49
CA SER A 281 3.25 -3.88 12.91
C SER A 281 2.84 -2.46 13.29
N TYR A 282 3.53 -1.43 12.79
CA TYR A 282 3.08 -0.05 12.99
C TYR A 282 1.74 0.25 12.32
N LEU A 283 1.52 -0.23 11.09
CA LEU A 283 0.25 -0.07 10.40
C LEU A 283 -0.89 -0.79 11.11
N GLN A 284 -0.63 -1.97 11.65
CA GLN A 284 -1.57 -2.70 12.48
C GLN A 284 -1.93 -1.88 13.73
N LEU A 285 -0.95 -1.37 14.48
CA LEU A 285 -1.22 -0.48 15.62
C LEU A 285 -2.05 0.76 15.20
N LEU A 286 -1.70 1.42 14.09
CA LEU A 286 -2.43 2.59 13.59
C LEU A 286 -3.88 2.26 13.20
N SER A 287 -4.11 1.09 12.60
CA SER A 287 -5.44 0.62 12.21
C SER A 287 -6.31 0.29 13.42
N LEU A 288 -5.70 -0.21 14.50
CA LEU A 288 -6.36 -0.52 15.76
C LEU A 288 -6.62 0.74 16.61
N CYS A 289 -5.81 1.80 16.41
CA CYS A 289 -5.98 3.12 17.03
C CYS A 289 -7.02 3.96 16.26
N ASP A 290 -8.29 3.86 16.64
CA ASP A 290 -9.37 4.68 16.08
C ASP A 290 -9.53 6.00 16.86
N ASN A 291 -8.45 6.77 16.95
CA ASN A 291 -8.46 8.06 17.63
C ASN A 291 -7.63 9.09 16.88
N GLN A 292 -8.31 10.14 16.41
CA GLN A 292 -7.71 11.20 15.61
C GLN A 292 -6.71 12.07 16.42
N GLU A 293 -6.95 12.27 17.72
CA GLU A 293 -6.05 13.01 18.61
C GLU A 293 -4.72 12.28 18.80
N VAL A 294 -4.75 10.95 18.94
CA VAL A 294 -3.54 10.10 19.01
C VAL A 294 -2.77 10.18 17.69
N ARG A 295 -3.45 10.05 16.55
CA ARG A 295 -2.82 10.18 15.22
C ARG A 295 -2.20 11.56 15.03
N SER A 296 -2.88 12.61 15.48
CA SER A 296 -2.39 14.00 15.40
C SER A 296 -1.17 14.23 16.30
N SER A 297 -1.21 13.70 17.53
CA SER A 297 -0.06 13.72 18.44
C SER A 297 1.14 12.98 17.85
N VAL A 298 0.92 11.80 17.25
CA VAL A 298 1.97 11.04 16.57
C VAL A 298 2.58 11.84 15.41
N LYS A 299 1.76 12.56 14.64
CA LYS A 299 2.27 13.42 13.56
C LYS A 299 3.22 14.52 14.05
N GLN A 300 2.97 15.09 15.23
CA GLN A 300 3.79 16.13 15.85
C GLN A 300 5.15 15.59 16.34
N LEU A 301 5.25 14.31 16.70
CA LEU A 301 6.52 13.71 17.14
C LEU A 301 7.58 13.71 16.03
N PHE A 302 7.16 13.65 14.77
CA PHE A 302 8.07 13.71 13.61
C PHE A 302 8.62 15.11 13.30
N THR A 303 8.08 16.17 13.92
CA THR A 303 8.61 17.53 13.79
C THR A 303 9.55 17.89 14.94
N SER A 304 9.79 16.98 15.87
CA SER A 304 10.69 17.20 16.99
C SER A 304 12.17 17.23 16.55
N VAL A 305 13.01 17.94 17.32
CA VAL A 305 14.47 18.04 17.11
C VAL A 305 15.18 16.75 17.57
N HIS A 306 14.44 15.74 18.03
CA HIS A 306 15.02 14.52 18.56
C HIS A 306 15.72 13.68 17.48
N PRO A 307 16.73 12.88 17.84
CA PRO A 307 17.32 11.92 16.91
C PRO A 307 16.29 10.92 16.37
N PRO A 308 16.45 10.41 15.12
CA PRO A 308 15.46 9.54 14.47
C PRO A 308 15.01 8.34 15.31
N LEU A 309 15.95 7.71 16.04
CA LEU A 309 15.66 6.60 16.92
C LEU A 309 14.76 6.98 18.10
N ILE A 310 15.00 8.15 18.70
CA ILE A 310 14.18 8.65 19.81
C ILE A 310 12.77 8.98 19.30
N GLN A 311 12.66 9.61 18.12
CA GLN A 311 11.36 9.88 17.51
C GLN A 311 10.57 8.58 17.30
N LEU A 312 11.23 7.54 16.78
CA LEU A 312 10.58 6.25 16.54
C LEU A 312 10.12 5.59 17.86
N ILE A 313 10.93 5.65 18.91
CA ILE A 313 10.56 5.14 20.24
C ILE A 313 9.36 5.92 20.80
N GLN A 314 9.36 7.26 20.69
CA GLN A 314 8.25 8.09 21.17
C GLN A 314 6.95 7.80 20.40
N VAL A 315 7.02 7.61 19.09
CA VAL A 315 5.88 7.20 18.26
C VAL A 315 5.34 5.85 18.74
N THR A 316 6.23 4.88 18.94
CA THR A 316 5.87 3.54 19.43
C THR A 316 5.21 3.59 20.80
N LEU A 317 5.79 4.37 21.72
CA LEU A 317 5.28 4.58 23.08
C LEU A 317 3.87 5.19 23.03
N LYS A 318 3.66 6.24 22.23
CA LYS A 318 2.36 6.90 22.09
C LYS A 318 1.29 5.96 21.54
N LEU A 319 1.63 5.16 20.52
CA LEU A 319 0.72 4.16 19.96
C LEU A 319 0.43 3.03 20.95
N SER A 320 1.44 2.55 21.68
CA SER A 320 1.27 1.46 22.66
C SER A 320 0.46 1.91 23.88
N ASN A 321 0.67 3.14 24.34
CA ASN A 321 -0.06 3.71 25.48
C ASN A 321 -1.56 3.80 25.26
N TYR A 322 -1.98 4.00 24.00
CA TYR A 322 -3.40 3.96 23.65
C TYR A 322 -4.05 2.68 24.18
N PHE A 323 -3.42 1.52 24.03
CA PHE A 323 -3.97 0.21 24.43
C PHE A 323 -3.89 -0.08 25.93
N LEU A 324 -3.08 0.66 26.70
CA LEU A 324 -3.01 0.51 28.16
C LEU A 324 -4.23 1.14 28.82
N TRP A 325 -4.51 2.41 28.51
CA TRP A 325 -5.62 3.12 29.10
C TRP A 325 -6.07 4.26 28.18
N HIS A 326 -7.23 4.07 27.55
CA HIS A 326 -7.89 5.14 26.81
C HIS A 326 -9.38 5.14 27.14
N PRO A 327 -10.01 6.28 27.49
CA PRO A 327 -11.42 6.33 27.90
C PRO A 327 -12.39 5.68 26.90
N SER A 328 -12.07 5.76 25.60
CA SER A 328 -12.87 5.13 24.54
C SER A 328 -12.93 3.60 24.60
N GLN A 329 -12.10 2.95 25.41
CA GLN A 329 -12.03 1.48 25.54
C GLN A 329 -13.13 0.90 26.42
N MET A 330 -13.75 1.70 27.30
CA MET A 330 -14.72 1.20 28.27
C MET A 330 -15.98 0.57 27.64
N ASN A 331 -16.30 0.96 26.41
CA ASN A 331 -17.48 0.50 25.67
C ASN A 331 -17.14 -0.30 24.41
N ASP A 332 -15.86 -0.63 24.19
CA ASP A 332 -15.40 -1.30 22.97
C ASP A 332 -15.37 -2.83 23.17
N ILE A 333 -16.36 -3.52 22.61
CA ILE A 333 -16.52 -4.98 22.76
C ILE A 333 -15.34 -5.75 22.14
N ASP A 334 -14.70 -5.19 21.12
CA ASP A 334 -13.57 -5.80 20.44
C ASP A 334 -12.24 -5.53 21.14
N ILE A 335 -12.23 -4.83 22.28
CA ILE A 335 -11.00 -4.36 22.91
C ILE A 335 -10.00 -5.49 23.23
N PRO A 336 -10.41 -6.71 23.64
CA PRO A 336 -9.41 -7.72 23.98
C PRO A 336 -8.76 -8.33 22.73
N ALA A 337 -9.50 -8.47 21.63
CA ALA A 337 -8.93 -8.85 20.35
C ALA A 337 -7.94 -7.77 19.86
N LYS A 338 -8.29 -6.49 20.00
CA LYS A 338 -7.40 -5.37 19.66
C LYS A 338 -6.13 -5.35 20.53
N ILE A 339 -6.24 -5.63 21.83
CA ILE A 339 -5.09 -5.72 22.74
C ILE A 339 -4.18 -6.90 22.37
N CYS A 340 -4.73 -8.07 22.04
CA CYS A 340 -3.93 -9.21 21.59
C CYS A 340 -3.13 -8.86 20.33
N LEU A 341 -3.80 -8.28 19.32
CA LEU A 341 -3.16 -7.85 18.08
C LEU A 341 -2.13 -6.73 18.29
N ALA A 342 -2.37 -5.82 19.25
CA ALA A 342 -1.42 -4.78 19.61
C ALA A 342 -0.20 -5.35 20.34
N CYS A 343 -0.37 -6.36 21.21
CA CYS A 343 0.72 -7.08 21.86
C CYS A 343 1.66 -7.73 20.85
N ASP A 344 1.10 -8.43 19.86
CA ASP A 344 1.89 -9.11 18.82
C ASP A 344 2.68 -8.12 17.97
N ALA A 345 2.03 -7.02 17.55
CA ALA A 345 2.68 -5.94 16.81
C ALA A 345 3.80 -5.28 17.62
N SER A 346 3.55 -4.97 18.89
CA SER A 346 4.54 -4.36 19.77
C SER A 346 5.72 -5.30 20.08
N GLN A 347 5.54 -6.62 20.06
CA GLN A 347 6.64 -7.58 20.19
C GLN A 347 7.65 -7.46 19.04
N ILE A 348 7.15 -7.38 17.80
CA ILE A 348 7.98 -7.27 16.60
C ILE A 348 8.76 -5.95 16.63
N ILE A 349 8.09 -4.84 16.98
CA ILE A 349 8.72 -3.53 17.11
C ILE A 349 9.75 -3.52 18.25
N ALA A 350 9.44 -4.13 19.40
CA ALA A 350 10.36 -4.24 20.51
C ALA A 350 11.62 -5.00 20.14
N ASN A 351 11.52 -6.11 19.41
CA ASN A 351 12.66 -6.87 18.93
C ASN A 351 13.56 -6.03 18.01
N PHE A 352 12.96 -5.23 17.12
CA PHE A 352 13.70 -4.30 16.27
C PHE A 352 14.43 -3.22 17.09
N LEU A 353 13.74 -2.53 17.99
CA LEU A 353 14.30 -1.46 18.81
C LEU A 353 15.36 -1.96 19.80
N HIS A 354 15.15 -3.16 20.39
CA HIS A 354 16.07 -3.76 21.35
C HIS A 354 17.46 -3.98 20.75
N LYS A 355 17.53 -4.47 19.51
CA LYS A 355 18.80 -4.69 18.80
C LYS A 355 19.61 -3.40 18.62
N ARG A 356 18.95 -2.24 18.60
CA ARG A 356 19.59 -0.93 18.34
C ARG A 356 19.90 -0.14 19.59
N CYS A 357 19.07 -0.22 20.63
CA CYS A 357 19.31 0.58 21.82
C CYS A 357 18.70 0.04 23.11
N PRO A 358 19.22 -1.08 23.64
CA PRO A 358 18.63 -1.70 24.82
C PRO A 358 18.80 -0.86 26.09
N LYS A 359 19.79 0.03 26.14
CA LYS A 359 20.17 0.79 27.36
C LYS A 359 19.61 2.22 27.42
N ARG A 360 18.91 2.70 26.38
CA ARG A 360 18.35 4.07 26.39
C ARG A 360 17.13 4.17 27.29
N LYS A 361 17.01 5.31 27.99
CA LYS A 361 15.93 5.58 28.94
C LYS A 361 14.55 5.51 28.27
N GLU A 362 14.43 6.06 27.07
CA GLU A 362 13.20 6.08 26.29
C GLU A 362 12.79 4.65 25.87
N TYR A 363 13.76 3.81 25.52
CA TYR A 363 13.48 2.40 25.22
C TYR A 363 13.01 1.64 26.47
N GLN A 364 13.57 1.93 27.64
CA GLN A 364 13.12 1.34 28.90
C GLN A 364 11.69 1.75 29.26
N GLU A 365 11.31 3.00 28.97
CA GLU A 365 9.95 3.49 29.12
C GLU A 365 8.97 2.72 28.20
N PHE A 366 9.29 2.61 26.91
CA PHE A 366 8.54 1.76 26.00
C PHE A 366 8.49 0.30 26.45
N SER A 367 9.60 -0.27 26.90
CA SER A 367 9.66 -1.65 27.37
C SER A 367 8.76 -1.88 28.59
N SER A 368 8.67 -0.89 29.50
CA SER A 368 7.73 -0.93 30.62
C SER A 368 6.28 -0.95 30.16
N VAL A 369 5.91 -0.05 29.25
CA VAL A 369 4.57 -0.01 28.65
C VAL A 369 4.23 -1.30 27.91
N TYR A 370 5.19 -1.84 27.17
CA TYR A 370 5.02 -3.12 26.47
C TYR A 370 4.76 -4.28 27.43
N ARG A 371 5.50 -4.36 28.54
CA ARG A 371 5.25 -5.38 29.58
C ARG A 371 3.88 -5.22 30.23
N GLN A 372 3.45 -4.00 30.49
CA GLN A 372 2.09 -3.73 31.00
C GLN A 372 1.02 -4.21 30.02
N LEU A 373 1.26 -4.03 28.71
CA LEU A 373 0.34 -4.49 27.67
C LEU A 373 0.28 -6.02 27.61
N GLN A 374 1.44 -6.70 27.69
CA GLN A 374 1.51 -8.16 27.80
C GLN A 374 0.73 -8.66 29.02
N MET A 375 0.86 -7.98 30.16
CA MET A 375 0.12 -8.30 31.36
C MET A 375 -1.39 -8.14 31.22
N LYS A 376 -1.82 -7.04 30.61
CA LYS A 376 -3.23 -6.80 30.31
C LYS A 376 -3.80 -7.88 29.39
N ASN A 377 -3.07 -8.25 28.34
CA ASN A 377 -3.47 -9.33 27.42
C ASN A 377 -3.56 -10.69 28.12
N LEU A 378 -2.59 -11.00 28.99
CA LEU A 378 -2.60 -12.23 29.77
C LEU A 378 -3.82 -12.27 30.71
N GLY A 379 -4.09 -11.16 31.40
CA GLY A 379 -5.28 -11.00 32.23
C GLY A 379 -6.56 -11.23 31.44
N LEU A 380 -6.72 -10.58 30.29
CA LEU A 380 -7.88 -10.78 29.42
C LEU A 380 -8.02 -12.23 28.94
N LYS A 381 -6.92 -12.90 28.60
CA LYS A 381 -6.98 -14.31 28.13
C LYS A 381 -7.49 -15.27 29.20
N TYR A 382 -7.08 -15.10 30.46
CA TYR A 382 -7.38 -16.04 31.55
C TYR A 382 -8.57 -15.64 32.42
N PHE A 383 -8.87 -14.34 32.57
CA PHE A 383 -10.01 -13.90 33.38
C PHE A 383 -11.29 -13.76 32.58
N TRP A 384 -11.21 -13.41 31.30
CA TRP A 384 -12.40 -13.29 30.46
C TRP A 384 -13.00 -14.66 30.09
N THR A 385 -12.18 -15.72 30.10
CA THR A 385 -12.64 -17.11 29.97
C THR A 385 -13.38 -17.63 31.19
N ILE A 386 -13.19 -17.03 32.38
CA ILE A 386 -13.89 -17.41 33.61
C ILE A 386 -15.34 -16.87 33.59
N ASP A 387 -15.54 -15.63 33.11
CA ASP A 387 -16.88 -15.01 33.03
C ASP A 387 -17.84 -15.70 32.04
N CYS A 388 -17.32 -16.37 31.00
CA CYS A 388 -18.18 -17.09 30.03
C CYS A 388 -18.89 -18.32 30.63
N TYR A 389 -18.43 -18.83 31.78
CA TYR A 389 -19.02 -20.00 32.45
C TYR A 389 -19.71 -19.65 33.77
N SER A 390 -19.64 -18.40 34.24
CA SER A 390 -20.25 -18.01 35.49
C SER A 390 -20.67 -16.54 35.49
N THR A 391 -21.98 -16.31 35.30
CA THR A 391 -22.86 -15.31 35.97
C THR A 391 -23.63 -14.32 35.09
N SER A 392 -24.77 -13.93 35.66
CA SER A 392 -25.88 -13.15 35.11
C SER A 392 -25.53 -11.68 34.76
N PRO A 393 -26.40 -10.94 34.03
CA PRO A 393 -26.06 -9.68 33.34
C PRO A 393 -25.72 -8.45 34.22
N LYS A 394 -25.54 -8.60 35.53
CA LYS A 394 -25.46 -7.46 36.47
C LYS A 394 -24.08 -7.16 37.08
N GLU A 395 -23.03 -7.92 36.78
CA GLU A 395 -21.71 -7.65 37.37
C GLU A 395 -20.62 -7.49 36.30
N ASN A 396 -20.58 -6.29 35.70
CA ASN A 396 -19.49 -5.82 34.85
C ASN A 396 -18.22 -5.46 35.67
N LEU A 397 -18.06 -6.01 36.87
CA LEU A 397 -17.02 -5.66 37.85
C LEU A 397 -15.66 -6.28 37.47
N VAL A 398 -15.67 -7.44 36.82
CA VAL A 398 -14.47 -8.16 36.39
C VAL A 398 -13.83 -7.51 35.15
N ALA A 399 -14.64 -6.98 34.22
CA ALA A 399 -14.12 -6.17 33.11
C ALA A 399 -13.40 -4.91 33.61
N VAL A 400 -13.97 -4.23 34.62
CA VAL A 400 -13.36 -3.07 35.29
C VAL A 400 -12.07 -3.46 36.03
N ASN A 401 -12.04 -4.61 36.72
CA ASN A 401 -10.85 -5.10 37.41
C ASN A 401 -9.74 -5.59 36.45
N THR A 402 -10.09 -6.18 35.31
CA THR A 402 -9.13 -6.63 34.30
C THR A 402 -8.50 -5.44 33.56
N LEU A 403 -9.25 -4.35 33.36
CA LEU A 403 -8.71 -3.07 32.89
C LEU A 403 -7.79 -2.40 33.92
N MET A 404 -7.99 -2.64 35.22
CA MET A 404 -7.16 -2.08 36.32
C MET A 404 -5.80 -2.78 36.50
N LEU A 405 -5.56 -3.94 35.87
CA LEU A 405 -4.28 -4.67 35.94
C LEU A 405 -3.10 -3.93 35.27
N ALA A 406 -3.36 -2.89 34.49
CA ALA A 406 -2.35 -2.10 33.79
C ALA A 406 -1.61 -1.06 34.67
N LYS A 407 -1.84 -1.02 36.00
CA LYS A 407 -1.12 -0.07 36.88
C LYS A 407 0.39 -0.38 36.93
N PRO A 408 1.27 0.63 36.95
CA PRO A 408 2.74 0.47 36.93
C PRO A 408 3.29 -0.46 38.03
N GLU A 409 2.60 -0.55 39.17
CA GLU A 409 3.01 -1.36 40.32
C GLU A 409 2.82 -2.88 40.09
N PHE A 410 1.87 -3.28 39.24
CA PHE A 410 1.56 -4.68 38.94
C PHE A 410 2.56 -5.33 37.97
N ALA A 411 3.30 -4.55 37.18
CA ALA A 411 4.27 -5.05 36.19
C ALA A 411 5.64 -5.45 36.79
N LYS A 412 5.79 -5.43 38.12
CA LYS A 412 6.99 -5.93 38.81
C LYS A 412 6.95 -7.46 38.91
N ARG A 413 8.07 -8.13 38.58
CA ARG A 413 8.26 -9.60 38.59
C ARG A 413 7.73 -10.27 39.87
N THR A 414 7.84 -9.60 41.01
CA THR A 414 7.41 -10.06 42.34
C THR A 414 5.89 -10.09 42.51
N TYR A 415 5.15 -9.17 41.91
CA TYR A 415 3.68 -9.15 41.97
C TYR A 415 3.06 -10.19 41.03
N LEU A 416 3.66 -10.40 39.86
CA LEU A 416 3.29 -11.49 38.94
C LEU A 416 3.37 -12.86 39.63
N TYR A 417 4.48 -13.09 40.33
CA TYR A 417 4.73 -14.33 41.07
C TYR A 417 3.67 -14.55 42.15
N ARG A 418 3.33 -13.50 42.92
CA ARG A 418 2.25 -13.56 43.92
C ARG A 418 0.87 -13.81 43.30
N LEU A 419 0.56 -13.16 42.18
CA LEU A 419 -0.73 -13.30 41.51
C LEU A 419 -0.91 -14.71 40.93
N LEU A 420 0.15 -15.26 40.30
CA LEU A 420 0.15 -16.64 39.79
C LEU A 420 0.00 -17.67 40.91
N ILE A 421 0.67 -17.46 42.06
CA ILE A 421 0.52 -18.32 43.24
C ILE A 421 -0.91 -18.26 43.80
N GLN A 422 -1.51 -17.07 43.86
CA GLN A 422 -2.88 -16.92 44.37
C GLN A 422 -3.96 -17.44 43.42
N LEU A 423 -3.73 -17.38 42.10
CA LEU A 423 -4.72 -17.78 41.09
C LEU A 423 -4.68 -19.25 40.70
N LEU A 424 -3.49 -19.86 40.67
CA LEU A 424 -3.34 -21.25 40.25
C LEU A 424 -3.46 -22.22 41.43
N GLY A 425 -3.42 -21.76 42.68
CA GLY A 425 -3.46 -22.63 43.86
C GLY A 425 -2.31 -23.64 43.91
N VAL A 426 -1.26 -23.46 43.12
CA VAL A 426 -0.09 -24.34 43.07
C VAL A 426 1.04 -23.68 43.84
N ASN A 427 1.36 -24.27 44.99
CA ASN A 427 2.67 -24.13 45.62
C ASN A 427 3.74 -24.69 44.68
N LEU A 428 4.24 -23.88 43.76
CA LEU A 428 5.48 -24.17 43.05
C LEU A 428 6.66 -23.80 43.96
N PHE A 429 6.91 -24.68 44.93
CA PHE A 429 8.27 -24.90 45.39
C PHE A 429 9.05 -25.49 44.22
N LEU A 430 10.22 -24.94 43.93
CA LEU A 430 11.21 -25.29 42.88
C LEU A 430 11.20 -24.37 41.66
N PHE A 431 11.93 -23.26 41.77
CA PHE A 431 13.00 -22.91 40.82
C PHE A 431 14.00 -22.03 41.57
N HIS A 432 15.21 -22.59 41.75
CA HIS A 432 16.34 -21.92 42.36
C HIS A 432 17.20 -21.24 41.28
#